data_AF-A0A524QL97-F1
#
_entry.id   AF-A0A524QL97-F1
#
_cell.length_a   1.000
_cell.length_b   1.000
_cell.length_c   1.000
_cell.angle_alpha   90.00
_cell.angle_beta   90.00
_cell.angle_gamma   90.00
#
_symmetry.space_group_name_H-M   'P 1'
#
loop_
_entity.id
_entity.type
_entity.pdbx_description
1 polymer ?
#
loop_
_entity_poly.entity_id
_entity_poly.type
_entity_poly.pdbx_seq_one_letter_code
_entity_poly.pdbx_strand_id
1 'polypeptide(L)'
;MRKRSYESVVLLHAEAAEQAIAIMRERGKSASLNYMIASYEPGESTLVNHRMPPWNASDNLFENEEFVLYFNLKSPYIGLVRKLSSFSAA
;
A
#
# COMPACT_ATOMS: atom_id res chain seq x y z
N MET A 1 9.44 6.09 -20.25
CA MET A 1 9.03 5.88 -18.84
C MET A 1 8.22 4.60 -18.75
N ARG A 2 8.68 3.61 -17.99
CA ARG A 2 7.92 2.37 -17.76
C ARG A 2 6.70 2.70 -16.91
N LYS A 3 5.52 2.22 -17.33
CA LYS A 3 4.26 2.42 -16.61
C LYS A 3 4.22 1.40 -15.47
N ARG A 4 4.35 1.88 -14.23
CA ARG A 4 4.12 1.05 -13.06
C ARG A 4 2.61 0.98 -12.85
N SER A 5 2.08 -0.22 -13.01
CA SER A 5 0.66 -0.51 -12.87
C SER A 5 0.40 -1.06 -11.47
N TYR A 6 -0.69 -0.62 -10.85
CA TYR A 6 -1.10 -1.06 -9.52
C TYR A 6 -2.55 -1.53 -9.55
N GLU A 7 -2.83 -2.62 -8.84
CA GLU A 7 -4.17 -3.16 -8.63
C GLU A 7 -4.54 -3.03 -7.17
N SER A 8 -5.80 -2.64 -6.94
CA SER A 8 -6.37 -2.39 -5.62
C SER A 8 -5.74 -1.22 -4.87
N VAL A 9 -6.59 -0.56 -4.09
CA VAL A 9 -6.19 0.34 -3.01
C VAL A 9 -7.02 -0.07 -1.81
N VAL A 10 -6.40 -0.76 -0.85
CA VAL A 10 -6.86 -0.63 0.53
C VAL A 10 -6.30 0.68 1.01
N LEU A 11 -7.13 1.64 1.40
CA LEU A 11 -6.68 2.90 1.98
C LEU A 11 -7.48 3.17 3.24
N LEU A 12 -6.79 3.15 4.37
CA LEU A 12 -7.37 3.38 5.68
C LEU A 12 -6.95 4.76 6.15
N HIS A 13 -7.92 5.53 6.63
CA HIS A 13 -7.73 6.86 7.20
C HIS A 13 -8.14 6.87 8.67
N ALA A 14 -7.51 7.76 9.45
CA ALA A 14 -7.90 8.03 10.85
C ALA A 14 -8.03 6.73 11.67
N GLU A 15 -9.15 6.51 12.35
CA GLU A 15 -9.41 5.36 13.22
C GLU A 15 -9.16 4.01 12.51
N ALA A 16 -9.53 3.90 11.23
CA ALA A 16 -9.31 2.66 10.46
C ALA A 16 -7.82 2.36 10.24
N ALA A 17 -6.96 3.39 10.23
CA ALA A 17 -5.51 3.24 10.08
C ALA A 17 -4.80 2.92 11.40
N GLU A 18 -5.42 3.17 12.55
CA GLU A 18 -4.77 3.09 13.87
C GLU A 18 -4.18 1.72 14.13
N GLN A 19 -4.94 0.65 13.88
CA GLN A 19 -4.47 -0.71 14.14
C GLN A 19 -3.24 -1.05 13.30
N ALA A 20 -3.27 -0.74 12.01
CA ALA A 20 -2.16 -1.03 11.10
C ALA A 20 -0.91 -0.16 11.41
N ILE A 21 -1.12 1.09 11.86
CA ILE A 21 -0.05 1.98 12.31
C ILE A 21 0.51 1.52 13.68
N ALA A 22 -0.32 1.04 14.60
CA ALA A 22 0.11 0.49 15.88
C ALA A 22 0.99 -0.73 15.68
N ILE A 23 0.55 -1.69 14.85
CA ILE A 23 1.36 -2.85 14.44
C ILE A 23 2.69 -2.40 13.82
N MET A 24 2.67 -1.36 12.97
CA MET A 24 3.89 -0.83 12.38
C MET A 24 4.88 -0.29 13.41
N ARG A 25 4.39 0.44 14.42
CA ARG A 25 5.21 1.03 15.48
C ARG A 25 5.78 -0.02 16.43
N GLU A 26 4.99 -1.03 16.77
CA GLU A 26 5.36 -2.07 17.73
C GLU A 26 6.20 -3.20 17.11
N ARG A 27 5.85 -3.61 15.89
CA ARG A 27 6.35 -4.84 15.25
C ARG A 27 7.05 -4.59 13.92
N GLY A 28 7.08 -3.34 13.45
CA GLY A 28 7.75 -2.92 12.23
C GLY A 28 6.89 -2.98 10.96
N LYS A 29 7.44 -2.40 9.88
CA LYS A 29 6.75 -2.23 8.59
C LYS A 29 6.33 -3.55 7.95
N SER A 30 7.14 -4.61 8.10
CA SER A 30 6.83 -5.95 7.56
C SER A 30 5.58 -6.56 8.20
N ALA A 31 5.43 -6.44 9.52
CA ALA A 31 4.24 -6.92 10.22
C ALA A 31 2.98 -6.14 9.80
N SER A 32 3.10 -4.82 9.63
CA SER A 32 2.01 -3.97 9.15
C SER A 32 1.61 -4.31 7.71
N LEU A 33 2.58 -4.58 6.83
CA LEU A 33 2.33 -5.05 5.47
C LEU A 33 1.54 -6.37 5.48
N ASN A 34 1.98 -7.36 6.27
CA ASN A 34 1.28 -8.65 6.37
C ASN A 34 -0.15 -8.51 6.92
N TYR A 35 -0.36 -7.61 7.89
CA TYR A 35 -1.69 -7.29 8.40
C TYR A 35 -2.59 -6.72 7.29
N MET A 36 -2.10 -5.75 6.51
CA MET A 36 -2.86 -5.16 5.42
C MET A 36 -3.14 -6.18 4.31
N ILE A 37 -2.19 -7.06 3.99
CA ILE A 37 -2.39 -8.15 3.01
C ILE A 37 -3.46 -9.13 3.50
N ALA A 38 -3.50 -9.45 4.81
CA ALA A 38 -4.53 -10.32 5.35
C ALA A 38 -5.95 -9.73 5.24
N SER A 39 -6.07 -8.40 5.19
CA SER A 39 -7.35 -7.70 4.93
C SER A 39 -7.66 -7.48 3.45
N TYR A 40 -6.76 -7.86 2.54
CA TYR A 40 -6.94 -7.65 1.11
C TYR A 40 -7.80 -8.76 0.49
N GLU A 41 -8.96 -8.38 -0.05
CA GLU A 41 -9.82 -9.27 -0.83
C GLU A 41 -9.69 -8.97 -2.35
N PRO A 42 -9.12 -9.88 -3.15
CA PRO A 42 -8.90 -9.63 -4.58
C PRO A 42 -10.19 -9.36 -5.37
N GLY A 43 -11.32 -9.94 -4.95
CA GLY A 43 -12.63 -9.80 -5.61
C GLY A 43 -13.29 -8.44 -5.45
N GLU A 44 -12.85 -7.63 -4.48
CA GLU A 44 -13.36 -6.27 -4.22
C GLU A 44 -12.40 -5.18 -4.71
N SER A 45 -11.37 -5.57 -5.47
CA SER A 45 -10.30 -4.67 -5.88
C SER A 45 -10.72 -3.67 -6.98
N THR A 46 -10.29 -2.42 -6.83
CA THR A 46 -10.42 -1.39 -7.87
C THR A 46 -9.07 -1.16 -8.57
N LEU A 47 -9.07 -1.09 -9.89
CA LEU A 47 -7.88 -0.72 -10.66
C LEU A 47 -7.52 0.75 -10.41
N VAL A 48 -6.29 0.98 -9.94
CA VAL A 48 -5.74 2.33 -9.82
C VAL A 48 -5.17 2.74 -11.15
N ASN A 49 -5.36 4.00 -11.53
CA ASN A 49 -4.85 4.55 -12.79
C ASN A 49 -3.38 4.16 -13.03
N HIS A 50 -3.16 3.32 -14.06
CA HIS A 50 -1.85 2.76 -14.46
C HIS A 50 -0.74 3.77 -14.78
N ARG A 51 -1.05 5.08 -14.75
CA ARG A 51 -0.08 6.14 -15.02
C ARG A 51 0.49 6.78 -13.76
N MET A 52 -0.18 6.67 -12.62
CA MET A 52 0.21 7.39 -11.41
C MET A 52 0.10 6.50 -10.18
N PRO A 53 1.14 6.46 -9.32
CA PRO A 53 1.01 5.80 -8.03
C PRO A 53 -0.07 6.50 -7.18
N PRO A 54 -0.80 5.76 -6.32
CA PRO A 54 -1.84 6.31 -5.46
C PRO A 54 -1.33 7.03 -4.20
N TRP A 55 -0.01 7.17 -4.04
CA TRP A 55 0.61 7.85 -2.91
C TRP A 55 1.20 9.20 -3.29
N ASN A 56 1.37 10.06 -2.30
CA ASN A 56 1.98 11.37 -2.45
C ASN A 56 3.51 11.28 -2.38
N ALA A 57 4.19 12.29 -2.92
CA ALA A 57 5.66 12.35 -2.89
C ALA A 57 6.25 12.39 -1.47
N SER A 58 5.48 12.81 -0.48
CA SER A 58 5.86 12.90 0.94
C SER A 58 5.59 11.62 1.73
N ASP A 59 5.01 10.59 1.10
CA ASP A 59 4.65 9.35 1.79
C ASP A 59 5.84 8.45 1.98
N ASN A 60 5.78 7.67 3.06
CA ASN A 60 6.74 6.62 3.31
C ASN A 60 6.28 5.35 2.60
N LEU A 61 7.22 4.68 1.95
CA LEU A 61 6.97 3.45 1.22
C LEU A 61 7.68 2.27 1.87
N PHE A 62 7.04 1.11 1.81
CA PHE A 62 7.63 -0.18 2.13
C PHE A 62 7.04 -1.23 1.19
N GLU A 63 7.86 -2.03 0.54
CA GLU A 63 7.39 -2.94 -0.51
C GLU A 63 8.05 -4.32 -0.42
N ASN A 64 7.34 -5.33 -0.91
CA ASN A 64 7.89 -6.65 -1.23
C ASN A 64 7.77 -6.87 -2.75
N GLU A 65 7.90 -8.11 -3.23
CA GLU A 65 7.81 -8.41 -4.66
C GLU A 65 6.43 -8.13 -5.27
N GLU A 66 5.36 -8.25 -4.49
CA GLU A 66 3.98 -8.21 -4.98
C GLU A 66 3.20 -6.97 -4.52
N PHE A 67 3.56 -6.33 -3.41
CA PHE A 67 2.79 -5.27 -2.78
C PHE A 67 3.63 -4.06 -2.42
N VAL A 68 2.98 -2.89 -2.39
CA VAL A 68 3.51 -1.64 -1.85
C VAL A 68 2.59 -1.17 -0.74
N LEU A 69 3.16 -1.02 0.45
CA LEU A 69 2.57 -0.29 1.57
C LEU A 69 3.03 1.16 1.50
N TYR A 70 2.08 2.10 1.52
CA TYR A 70 2.37 3.52 1.57
C TYR A 70 1.64 4.16 2.75
N PHE A 71 2.30 5.07 3.45
CA PHE A 71 1.73 5.62 4.68
C PHE A 71 2.27 7.00 5.03
N ASN A 72 1.46 7.74 5.78
CA ASN A 72 1.82 9.01 6.35
C ASN A 72 1.51 8.99 7.86
N LEU A 73 2.54 9.21 8.68
CA LEU A 73 2.37 9.21 10.14
C LEU A 73 2.03 10.60 10.71
N LYS A 74 2.18 11.67 9.92
CA LYS A 74 1.86 13.05 10.32
C LYS A 74 0.38 13.36 10.12
N SER A 75 -0.18 12.92 8.99
CA SER A 75 -1.61 12.86 8.72
C SER A 75 -1.97 11.38 8.57
N PRO A 76 -2.45 10.71 9.64
CA PRO A 76 -2.45 9.26 9.73
C PRO A 76 -3.33 8.63 8.64
N TYR A 77 -2.65 7.97 7.70
CA TYR A 77 -3.25 7.01 6.77
C TYR A 77 -2.23 5.96 6.38
N ILE A 78 -2.75 4.83 5.92
CA ILE A 78 -1.97 3.71 5.42
C ILE A 78 -2.74 3.04 4.31
N GLY A 79 -2.05 2.74 3.22
CA GLY A 79 -2.64 2.05 2.09
C GLY A 79 -1.75 0.95 1.55
N LEU A 80 -2.40 0.01 0.86
CA LEU A 80 -1.81 -1.16 0.24
C LEU A 80 -2.24 -1.20 -1.21
N VAL A 81 -1.27 -1.37 -2.11
CA VAL A 81 -1.53 -1.70 -3.51
C VAL A 81 -0.74 -2.92 -3.93
N ARG A 82 -1.30 -3.68 -4.86
CA ARG A 82 -0.63 -4.80 -5.53
C ARG A 82 0.08 -4.31 -6.79
N LYS A 83 1.29 -4.77 -7.03
CA LYS A 83 2.07 -4.52 -8.24
C LYS A 83 1.53 -5.43 -9.36
N LEU A 84 1.17 -4.85 -10.49
CA LEU A 84 0.75 -5.61 -11.67
C LEU A 84 1.95 -5.92 -12.57
N SER A 85 1.93 -7.10 -13.19
CA SER A 85 3.00 -7.73 -14.01
C SER A 85 3.50 -6.93 -15.23
N SER A 86 2.95 -5.74 -15.52
CA SER A 86 3.65 -4.74 -16.35
C SER A 86 4.83 -4.05 -15.63
N PHE A 87 5.13 -4.48 -14.40
CA PHE A 87 6.35 -4.20 -13.64
C PHE A 87 7.59 -4.90 -14.27
N SER A 88 7.92 -4.59 -15.52
CA SER A 88 9.18 -5.08 -16.10
C SER A 88 10.35 -4.23 -15.57
N ALA A 89 11.12 -4.81 -14.66
CA ALA A 89 12.47 -4.39 -14.36
C ALA A 89 13.41 -4.97 -15.44
N ALA A 90 13.76 -4.14 -16.41
CA ALA A 90 15.02 -4.25 -17.16
C ALA A 90 16.04 -3.23 -16.66
#